data_AF-A0A7H8NNE9-F1
#
_entry.id   AF-A0A7H8NNE9-F1
#
_cell.length_a   1.000
_cell.length_b   1.000
_cell.length_c   1.000
_cell.angle_alpha   90.00
_cell.angle_beta   90.00
_cell.angle_gamma   90.00
#
_symmetry.space_group_name_H-M   'P 1'
#
loop_
_entity.id
_entity.type
_entity.pdbx_description
1 polymer ?
#
loop_
_entity_poly.entity_id
_entity_poly.type
_entity_poly.pdbx_seq_one_letter_code
_entity_poly.pdbx_strand_id
1 'polypeptide(L)' 'MRRTYDHYTPDEMAAMADGFEKGAKAKQTVADRLAAQGHTTVAETWRRGAQDLREHATAARQGGEYFTDWINGW' A
#
# COMPACT_ATOMS: atom_id res chain seq x y z
N MET A 1 22.66 -23.12 9.81
CA MET A 1 21.89 -22.67 8.62
C MET A 1 21.57 -21.21 8.80
N ARG A 2 22.27 -20.33 8.07
CA ARG A 2 22.05 -18.88 8.08
C ARG A 2 20.79 -18.64 7.25
N ARG A 3 19.69 -18.25 7.90
CA ARG A 3 18.43 -17.87 7.24
C ARG A 3 18.72 -16.56 6.50
N THR A 4 19.05 -16.64 5.23
CA THR A 4 19.24 -15.46 4.41
C THR A 4 17.87 -14.85 4.12
N TYR A 5 17.77 -13.53 4.26
CA TYR A 5 16.57 -12.72 4.07
C TYR A 5 16.30 -12.51 2.57
N ASP A 6 16.35 -13.57 1.77
CA ASP A 6 16.40 -13.45 0.32
C ASP A 6 15.04 -13.74 -0.32
N HIS A 7 14.35 -12.64 -0.62
CA HIS A 7 13.25 -12.49 -1.58
C HIS A 7 11.89 -13.12 -1.22
N TYR A 8 10.87 -12.27 -1.18
CA TYR A 8 9.47 -12.69 -1.23
C TYR A 8 9.21 -13.49 -2.51
N THR A 9 8.49 -14.59 -2.38
CA THR A 9 8.00 -15.37 -3.51
C THR A 9 6.99 -14.56 -4.35
N PRO A 10 6.77 -14.91 -5.63
CA PRO A 10 5.74 -14.27 -6.45
C PRO A 10 4.35 -14.29 -5.80
N ASP A 11 4.00 -15.38 -5.11
CA ASP A 11 2.71 -15.52 -4.42
C ASP A 11 2.61 -14.60 -3.21
N GLU A 12 3.69 -14.45 -2.43
CA GLU A 12 3.74 -13.49 -1.32
C GLU A 12 3.66 -12.05 -1.82
N MET A 13 4.32 -11.73 -2.93
CA MET A 13 4.23 -10.41 -3.57
C MET A 13 2.82 -10.11 -4.07
N ALA A 14 2.16 -11.08 -4.69
CA ALA A 14 0.76 -10.96 -5.11
C ALA A 14 -0.16 -10.75 -3.89
N ALA A 15 0.03 -11.51 -2.82
CA ALA A 15 -0.73 -11.37 -1.59
C ALA A 15 -0.53 -9.99 -0.92
N MET A 16 0.69 -9.47 -0.92
CA MET A 16 0.99 -8.12 -0.43
C MET A 16 0.35 -7.05 -1.30
N ALA A 17 0.44 -7.17 -2.62
CA ALA A 17 -0.22 -6.25 -3.55
C ALA A 17 -1.73 -6.18 -3.30
N ASP A 18 -2.38 -7.34 -3.14
CA ASP A 18 -3.79 -7.45 -2.80
C ASP A 18 -4.11 -6.81 -1.44
N GLY A 19 -3.25 -7.01 -0.44
CA GLY A 19 -3.37 -6.39 0.87
C GLY A 19 -3.35 -4.86 0.80
N PHE A 20 -2.40 -4.31 0.06
CA PHE A 20 -2.29 -2.87 -0.15
C PHE A 20 -3.49 -2.32 -0.93
N GLU A 21 -3.97 -3.00 -1.96
CA GLU A 21 -5.17 -2.57 -2.69
C GLU A 21 -6.43 -2.55 -1.81
N LYS A 22 -6.60 -3.56 -0.96
CA LYS A 22 -7.72 -3.59 0.00
C LYS A 22 -7.62 -2.42 0.98
N GLY A 23 -6.43 -2.14 1.49
CA GLY A 23 -6.17 -0.99 2.36
C GLY A 23 -6.45 0.34 1.65
N ALA A 24 -6.02 0.49 0.39
CA ALA A 24 -6.28 1.67 -0.41
C ALA A 24 -7.79 1.92 -0.59
N LYS A 25 -8.55 0.87 -0.92
CA LYS A 25 -10.01 0.93 -1.03
C LYS A 25 -10.66 1.35 0.29
N ALA A 26 -10.23 0.77 1.41
CA ALA A 26 -10.75 1.13 2.73
C ALA A 26 -10.48 2.60 3.08
N LYS A 27 -9.25 3.10 2.84
CA LYS A 27 -8.91 4.50 3.06
C LYS A 27 -9.70 5.45 2.15
N GLN A 28 -9.93 5.07 0.89
CA GLN A 28 -10.78 5.83 -0.03
C GLN A 28 -12.21 5.94 0.50
N THR A 29 -12.80 4.83 0.96
CA THR A 29 -14.16 4.84 1.55
C THR A 29 -14.25 5.77 2.77
N VAL A 30 -13.23 5.77 3.63
CA VAL A 30 -13.17 6.69 4.78
C VAL A 30 -13.06 8.14 4.30
N ALA A 31 -12.19 8.42 3.32
CA ALA A 31 -12.05 9.75 2.75
C ALA A 31 -13.37 10.27 2.15
N ASP A 32 -14.09 9.42 1.42
CA ASP A 32 -15.36 9.79 0.78
C ASP A 32 -16.43 10.10 1.83
N ARG A 33 -16.49 9.30 2.91
CA ARG A 33 -17.38 9.56 4.05
C ARG A 33 -17.05 10.87 4.75
N LEU A 34 -15.77 11.16 4.98
CA LEU A 34 -15.32 12.40 5.61
C LEU A 34 -15.62 13.61 4.72
N ALA A 35 -15.41 13.50 3.42
CA ALA A 35 -15.73 14.56 2.47
C ALA A 35 -17.24 14.85 2.44
N ALA A 36 -18.08 13.81 2.45
CA ALA A 36 -19.53 13.95 2.53
C ALA A 36 -20.01 14.62 3.83
N GLN A 37 -19.23 14.52 4.91
CA GLN A 37 -19.48 15.19 6.19
C GLN A 37 -18.88 16.61 6.27
N GLY A 38 -18.22 17.09 5.21
CA GLY A 38 -17.56 18.40 5.17
C GLY A 38 -16.16 18.43 5.81
N HIS A 39 -15.62 17.29 6.24
CA HIS A 39 -14.28 17.18 6.83
C HIS A 39 -13.18 17.07 5.75
N THR A 40 -13.09 18.07 4.87
CA THR A 40 -12.27 18.04 3.65
C THR A 40 -10.77 17.86 3.93
N THR A 41 -10.18 18.55 4.90
CA THR A 41 -8.75 18.42 5.24
C THR A 41 -8.39 17.01 5.75
N VAL A 42 -9.28 16.41 6.55
CA VAL A 42 -9.07 15.05 7.04
C VAL A 42 -9.26 14.07 5.89
N ALA A 43 -10.29 14.25 5.07
CA ALA A 43 -10.53 13.45 3.88
C ALA A 43 -9.31 13.41 2.94
N GLU A 44 -8.64 14.55 2.71
CA GLU A 44 -7.42 14.60 1.90
C GLU A 44 -6.28 13.76 2.47
N THR A 45 -6.10 13.75 3.78
CA THR A 45 -5.08 12.90 4.43
C THR A 45 -5.37 11.42 4.18
N TRP A 46 -6.64 11.03 4.25
CA TRP A 46 -7.04 9.66 3.91
C TRP A 46 -6.90 9.34 2.41
N ARG A 47 -7.15 10.31 1.51
CA ARG A 47 -6.91 10.14 0.06
C ARG A 47 -5.43 9.95 -0.25
N ARG A 48 -4.54 10.74 0.37
CA ARG A 48 -3.10 10.58 0.24
C ARG A 48 -2.67 9.19 0.68
N GLY A 49 -3.08 8.76 1.88
CA GLY A 49 -2.79 7.40 2.33
C GLY A 49 -3.39 6.30 1.44
N ALA A 50 -4.54 6.54 0.80
CA ALA A 50 -5.08 5.60 -0.19
C ALA A 50 -4.24 5.53 -1.46
N GLN A 51 -3.69 6.67 -1.91
CA GLN A 51 -2.77 6.74 -3.03
C GLN A 51 -1.44 6.03 -2.69
N ASP A 52 -0.85 6.30 -1.54
CA ASP A 52 0.39 5.65 -1.09
C ASP A 52 0.24 4.12 -1.14
N LEU A 53 -0.85 3.59 -0.61
CA LEU A 53 -1.12 2.15 -0.67
C LEU A 53 -1.28 1.61 -2.10
N ARG A 54 -1.83 2.38 -3.05
CA ARG A 54 -1.88 1.95 -4.46
C ARG A 54 -0.49 1.91 -5.09
N GLU A 55 0.39 2.84 -4.70
CA GLU A 55 1.78 2.83 -5.11
C GLU A 55 2.50 1.58 -4.54
N HIS A 56 2.23 1.19 -3.29
CA HIS A 56 2.78 -0.04 -2.70
C HIS A 56 2.26 -1.30 -3.41
N ALA A 57 0.97 -1.34 -3.74
CA ALA A 57 0.41 -2.45 -4.51
C ALA A 57 1.09 -2.58 -5.88
N THR A 58 1.40 -1.46 -6.51
CA THR A 58 2.11 -1.40 -7.79
C THR A 58 3.57 -1.86 -7.64
N ALA A 59 4.27 -1.40 -6.60
CA ALA A 59 5.64 -1.82 -6.29
C ALA A 59 5.72 -3.33 -6.01
N ALA A 60 4.80 -3.87 -5.21
CA ALA A 60 4.72 -5.31 -4.92
C ALA A 60 4.49 -6.14 -6.19
N ARG A 61 3.68 -5.65 -7.15
CA ARG A 61 3.48 -6.31 -8.46
C ARG A 61 4.71 -6.28 -9.35
N GLN A 62 5.56 -5.24 -9.22
CA GLN A 62 6.78 -5.10 -10.01
C GLN A 62 7.95 -5.96 -9.49
N GLY A 63 7.90 -6.40 -8.23
CA GLY A 63 8.75 -7.46 -7.69
C GLY A 63 9.78 -7.04 -6.62
N GLY A 64 10.57 -8.05 -6.23
CA GLY A 64 11.47 -8.13 -5.06
C GLY A 64 12.31 -6.90 -4.74
N GLU A 65 13.22 -6.52 -5.63
CA GLU A 65 14.24 -5.49 -5.35
C GLU A 65 13.61 -4.11 -5.21
N TYR A 66 12.69 -3.73 -6.12
CA TYR A 66 12.01 -2.43 -6.06
C TYR A 66 11.15 -2.28 -4.80
N PHE A 67 10.41 -3.33 -4.41
CA PHE A 67 9.60 -3.31 -3.20
C PHE A 67 10.44 -3.31 -1.92
N THR A 68 11.56 -4.03 -1.91
CA THR A 68 12.46 -4.14 -0.75
C THR A 68 13.25 -2.86 -0.53
N ASP A 69 13.78 -2.24 -1.58
CA ASP A 69 14.45 -0.93 -1.51
C ASP A 69 13.46 0.16 -1.09
N TRP A 70 12.21 0.07 -1.56
CA TRP A 70 11.17 1.03 -1.23
C TRP A 70 10.67 0.90 0.23
N ILE A 71 10.48 -0.32 0.75
CA ILE A 71 10.14 -0.56 2.18
C ILE A 71 11.29 -0.15 3.11
N ASN A 72 12.54 -0.39 2.72
CA ASN A 72 13.70 -0.09 3.56
C ASN A 72 14.12 1.39 3.52
N GLY A 73 13.55 2.18 2.60
CA GLY A 73 13.78 3.63 2.46
C GLY A 73 12.74 4.53 3.14
N TRP A 74 11.77 3.95 3.86
CA TRP A 74 10.70 4.63 4.60
C TRP A 74 10.87 4.51 6.12
#